data_AF-A0A932B3Z4-F1
#
_entry.id   AF-A0A932B3Z4-F1
#
_cell.length_a   1.000
_cell.length_b   1.000
_cell.length_c   1.000
_cell.angle_alpha   90.00
_cell.angle_beta   90.00
_cell.angle_gamma   90.00
#
_symmetry.space_group_name_H-M   'P 1'
#
loop_
_entity.id
_entity.type
_entity.pdbx_description
1 polymer ?
#
loop_
_entity_poly.entity_id
_entity_poly.type
_entity_poly.pdbx_seq_one_letter_code
_entity_poly.pdbx_strand_id
1 'polypeptide(L)'
;VTLWMAIYSMLQKRIAQHQAFMCLNFGLLLTAPIQRYGWLAFGMFGPQDMRQLEANYAVTGVLVPLTVMIGYGLFTINRWLQADRSAAGMQKVAQPFGLYARLGRLLAMLSPLVLLAAGITTVQHYLLQPGLQHVEHAAQWIPAGVIQLEDQVIVAQTATRQFFTLATLLGLMAGAHLLWTAFVSKASPARYMGLSAWALAAAGGAVGAVLVQWGVQMGMPSFATIAGGALYLFGGGVTLMLSALLAFALATRRHVWVKEWGVFVLACLVATPLFYWTLPIIGAQPIDPQFVQEGHVFRMASYGQWMLLMGAFVYALFSEATHSKLAR
;
A
#
# COMPACT_ATOMS: atom_id res chain seq x y z
N VAL A 1 16.11 11.64 -2.46
CA VAL A 1 16.60 10.38 -3.09
C VAL A 1 16.03 10.17 -4.50
N THR A 2 14.71 10.20 -4.68
CA THR A 2 14.03 9.98 -5.98
C THR A 2 14.48 10.92 -7.10
N LEU A 3 14.73 12.20 -6.83
CA LEU A 3 15.29 13.15 -7.81
C LEU A 3 16.71 12.77 -8.26
N TRP A 4 17.58 12.42 -7.32
CA TRP A 4 18.93 11.93 -7.63
C TRP A 4 18.88 10.65 -8.48
N MET A 5 17.94 9.75 -8.20
CA MET A 5 17.74 8.54 -9.00
C MET A 5 17.23 8.85 -10.42
N ALA A 6 16.41 9.89 -10.60
CA ALA A 6 15.99 10.36 -11.91
C ALA A 6 17.19 10.90 -12.72
N ILE A 7 18.03 11.75 -12.10
CA ILE A 7 19.23 12.31 -12.72
C ILE A 7 20.21 11.19 -13.07
N TYR A 8 20.50 10.29 -12.13
CA TYR A 8 21.37 9.14 -12.36
C TYR A 8 20.87 8.25 -13.51
N SER A 9 19.56 7.97 -13.57
CA SER A 9 18.97 7.18 -14.65
C SER A 9 19.15 7.86 -16.00
N MET A 10 19.04 9.19 -16.08
CA MET A 10 19.29 9.94 -17.30
C MET A 10 20.77 9.90 -17.72
N LEU A 11 21.71 10.06 -16.77
CA LEU A 11 23.15 9.91 -17.04
C LEU A 11 23.48 8.52 -17.60
N GLN A 12 22.78 7.49 -17.12
CA GLN A 12 22.91 6.11 -17.60
C GLN A 12 22.10 5.81 -18.88
N LYS A 13 21.47 6.82 -19.51
CA LYS A 13 20.59 6.71 -20.68
C LYS A 13 19.42 5.73 -20.48
N ARG A 14 18.94 5.61 -19.24
CA ARG A 14 17.81 4.76 -18.81
C ARG A 14 16.53 5.61 -18.77
N ILE A 15 16.01 5.96 -19.95
CA ILE A 15 14.89 6.92 -20.09
C ILE A 15 13.61 6.46 -19.38
N ALA A 16 13.27 5.17 -19.46
CA ALA A 16 12.09 4.62 -18.80
C ALA A 16 12.15 4.80 -17.27
N GLN A 17 13.31 4.49 -16.66
CA GLN A 17 13.53 4.68 -15.23
C GLN A 17 13.54 6.16 -14.86
N HIS A 18 14.14 7.02 -15.68
CA HIS A 18 14.09 8.47 -15.47
C HIS A 18 12.63 8.98 -15.43
N GLN A 19 11.84 8.66 -16.46
CA GLN A 19 10.41 9.05 -16.53
C GLN A 19 9.63 8.54 -15.32
N ALA A 20 9.91 7.31 -14.88
CA ALA A 20 9.25 6.72 -13.72
C ALA A 20 9.62 7.40 -12.39
N PHE A 21 10.91 7.69 -12.16
CA PHE A 21 11.33 8.47 -10.99
C PHE A 21 10.78 9.90 -11.03
N MET A 22 10.64 10.51 -12.22
CA MET A 22 9.99 11.81 -12.38
C MET A 22 8.49 11.74 -12.07
N CYS A 23 7.79 10.68 -12.45
CA CYS A 23 6.38 10.47 -12.07
C CYS A 23 6.23 10.34 -10.55
N LEU A 24 7.14 9.62 -9.89
CA LEU A 24 7.15 9.50 -8.44
C LEU A 24 7.45 10.85 -7.75
N ASN A 25 8.46 11.60 -8.24
CA ASN A 25 8.76 12.94 -7.74
C ASN A 25 7.57 13.87 -7.91
N PHE A 26 6.94 13.86 -9.09
CA PHE A 26 5.76 14.67 -9.36
C PHE A 26 4.63 14.32 -8.39
N GLY A 27 4.33 13.03 -8.20
CA GLY A 27 3.37 12.58 -7.19
C GLY A 27 3.68 13.17 -5.80
N LEU A 28 4.91 13.03 -5.31
CA LEU A 28 5.32 13.57 -4.00
C LEU A 28 5.24 15.11 -3.91
N LEU A 29 5.45 15.83 -5.01
CA LEU A 29 5.28 17.29 -5.08
C LEU A 29 3.80 17.72 -5.08
N LEU A 30 2.88 16.82 -5.44
CA LEU A 30 1.44 17.09 -5.41
C LEU A 30 0.85 17.07 -4.00
N THR A 31 1.63 16.75 -2.96
CA THR A 31 1.17 16.76 -1.56
C THR A 31 0.47 18.07 -1.19
N ALA A 32 1.13 19.22 -1.41
CA ALA A 32 0.55 20.52 -1.08
C ALA A 32 -0.69 20.89 -1.95
N PRO A 33 -0.68 20.72 -3.28
CA PRO A 33 -1.88 20.89 -4.10
C PRO A 33 -3.06 19.99 -3.68
N ILE A 34 -2.81 18.70 -3.44
CA ILE A 34 -3.85 17.74 -3.02
C ILE A 34 -4.43 18.15 -1.68
N GLN A 35 -3.61 18.63 -0.75
CA GLN A 35 -4.08 19.14 0.53
C GLN A 35 -5.06 20.31 0.36
N ARG A 36 -4.74 21.26 -0.51
CA ARG A 36 -5.61 22.41 -0.83
C ARG A 36 -6.91 21.98 -1.52
N TYR A 37 -6.84 21.09 -2.51
CA TYR A 37 -8.04 20.58 -3.18
C TYR A 37 -8.91 19.76 -2.24
N GLY A 38 -8.30 18.98 -1.35
CA GLY A 38 -9.00 18.24 -0.31
C GLY A 38 -9.76 19.18 0.64
N TRP A 39 -9.13 20.28 1.08
CA TRP A 39 -9.81 21.29 1.89
C TRP A 39 -10.99 21.94 1.16
N LEU A 40 -10.82 22.28 -0.12
CA LEU A 40 -11.91 22.84 -0.92
C LEU A 40 -13.06 21.84 -1.08
N ALA A 41 -12.74 20.58 -1.38
CA ALA A 41 -13.74 19.52 -1.51
C ALA A 41 -14.50 19.31 -0.18
N PHE A 42 -13.81 19.28 0.95
CA PHE A 42 -14.44 19.17 2.25
C PHE A 42 -15.23 20.41 2.66
N GLY A 43 -14.80 21.62 2.25
CA GLY A 43 -15.59 22.83 2.45
C GLY A 43 -16.87 22.88 1.61
N MET A 44 -16.89 22.23 0.44
CA MET A 44 -18.06 22.19 -0.45
C MET A 44 -19.01 21.03 -0.15
N PHE A 45 -18.47 19.86 0.22
CA PHE A 45 -19.24 18.60 0.29
C PHE A 45 -19.19 17.93 1.66
N GLY A 46 -18.38 18.42 2.60
CA GLY A 46 -18.30 17.90 3.95
C GLY A 46 -19.49 18.32 4.82
N PRO A 47 -19.59 17.76 6.04
CA PRO A 47 -20.52 18.24 7.05
C PRO A 47 -20.33 19.75 7.28
N GLN A 48 -21.44 20.49 7.37
CA GLN A 48 -21.42 21.95 7.48
C GLN A 48 -20.75 22.46 8.77
N ASP A 49 -20.66 21.61 9.79
CA ASP A 49 -20.04 21.86 11.08
C ASP A 49 -18.56 21.42 11.15
N MET A 50 -18.03 20.82 10.08
CA MET A 50 -16.65 20.34 10.08
C MET A 50 -15.65 21.50 10.01
N ARG A 51 -14.74 21.53 10.97
CA ARG A 51 -13.70 22.56 11.04
C ARG A 51 -12.58 22.27 10.04
N GLN A 52 -11.89 23.31 9.57
CA GLN A 52 -10.76 23.18 8.64
C GLN A 52 -9.70 22.20 9.15
N LEU A 53 -9.44 22.18 10.46
CA LEU A 53 -8.44 21.29 11.06
C LEU A 53 -8.85 19.81 10.98
N GLU A 54 -10.14 19.51 11.10
CA GLU A 54 -10.68 18.14 10.97
C GLU A 54 -10.60 17.68 9.51
N ALA A 55 -10.97 18.56 8.57
CA ALA A 55 -10.74 18.34 7.14
C ALA A 55 -9.26 18.05 6.86
N ASN A 56 -8.37 18.81 7.50
CA ASN A 56 -6.94 18.63 7.34
C ASN A 56 -6.47 17.25 7.82
N TYR A 57 -7.03 16.72 8.91
CA TYR A 57 -6.66 15.39 9.38
C TYR A 57 -7.07 14.28 8.40
N ALA A 58 -8.28 14.33 7.83
CA ALA A 58 -8.70 13.36 6.80
C ALA A 58 -7.75 13.36 5.60
N VAL A 59 -7.45 14.55 5.05
CA VAL A 59 -6.61 14.67 3.85
C VAL A 59 -5.17 14.25 4.16
N THR A 60 -4.63 14.69 5.30
CA THR A 60 -3.23 14.41 5.65
C THR A 60 -3.04 12.92 5.94
N GLY A 61 -4.02 12.22 6.51
CA GLY A 61 -3.95 10.77 6.79
C GLY A 61 -3.69 9.93 5.53
N VAL A 62 -4.25 10.32 4.38
CA VAL A 62 -4.15 9.56 3.13
C VAL A 62 -3.12 10.13 2.15
N LEU A 63 -2.50 11.25 2.49
CA LEU A 63 -1.73 12.06 1.55
C LEU A 63 -0.54 11.33 0.94
N VAL A 64 0.30 10.73 1.78
CA VAL A 64 1.51 10.01 1.34
C VAL A 64 1.16 8.86 0.40
N PRO A 65 0.30 7.89 0.78
CA PRO A 65 0.00 6.80 -0.14
C PRO A 65 -0.79 7.27 -1.38
N LEU A 66 -1.64 8.29 -1.28
CA LEU A 66 -2.33 8.88 -2.44
C LEU A 66 -1.33 9.45 -3.45
N THR A 67 -0.32 10.20 -2.99
CA THR A 67 0.71 10.75 -3.89
C THR A 67 1.54 9.67 -4.60
N VAL A 68 1.84 8.57 -3.90
CA VAL A 68 2.49 7.40 -4.49
C VAL A 68 1.60 6.76 -5.55
N MET A 69 0.31 6.59 -5.27
CA MET A 69 -0.65 6.01 -6.22
C MET A 69 -0.89 6.90 -7.44
N ILE A 70 -0.92 8.23 -7.28
CA ILE A 70 -1.00 9.16 -8.41
C ILE A 70 0.26 9.06 -9.27
N GLY A 71 1.45 9.07 -8.65
CA GLY A 71 2.71 8.87 -9.36
C GLY A 71 2.73 7.53 -10.12
N TYR A 72 2.25 6.46 -9.50
CA TYR A 72 2.13 5.14 -10.14
C TYR A 72 1.11 5.12 -11.28
N GLY A 73 -0.02 5.81 -11.12
CA GLY A 73 -1.05 5.97 -12.14
C GLY A 73 -0.52 6.69 -13.38
N LEU A 74 0.14 7.84 -13.19
CA LEU A 74 0.78 8.59 -14.27
C LEU A 74 1.86 7.75 -14.97
N PHE A 75 2.69 7.06 -14.20
CA PHE A 75 3.69 6.15 -14.75
C PHE A 75 3.05 5.04 -15.59
N THR A 76 1.97 4.44 -15.09
CA THR A 76 1.28 3.34 -15.77
C THR A 76 0.60 3.81 -17.05
N ILE A 77 -0.05 4.99 -17.05
CA ILE A 77 -0.64 5.60 -18.25
C ILE A 77 0.44 5.89 -19.29
N ASN A 78 1.55 6.52 -18.89
CA ASN A 78 2.68 6.79 -19.77
C ASN A 78 3.22 5.50 -20.39
N ARG A 79 3.38 4.46 -19.58
CA ARG A 79 3.85 3.14 -20.02
C ARG A 79 2.85 2.45 -20.96
N TRP A 80 1.56 2.63 -20.75
CA TRP A 80 0.53 2.04 -21.62
C TRP A 80 0.56 2.65 -23.03
N LEU A 81 0.77 3.96 -23.13
CA LEU A 81 0.85 4.67 -24.42
C LEU A 81 2.14 4.38 -25.21
N GLN A 82 3.16 3.79 -24.58
CA GLN A 82 4.40 3.42 -25.23
C GLN A 82 4.26 2.14 -26.08
N ALA A 83 4.95 2.13 -27.23
CA ALA A 83 5.04 0.96 -28.09
C ALA A 83 5.79 -0.19 -27.39
N ASP A 84 5.41 -1.42 -27.72
CA ASP A 84 6.10 -2.61 -27.21
C ASP A 84 7.48 -2.79 -27.86
N ARG A 85 8.43 -3.25 -27.06
CA ARG A 85 9.78 -3.58 -27.48
C ARG A 85 9.83 -5.05 -27.90
N SER A 86 10.68 -5.38 -28.88
CA SER A 86 10.96 -6.77 -29.20
C SER A 86 11.56 -7.52 -28.01
N ALA A 87 11.39 -8.85 -27.96
CA ALA A 87 11.93 -9.68 -26.88
C ALA A 87 13.45 -9.52 -26.71
N ALA A 88 14.20 -9.46 -27.83
CA ALA A 88 15.64 -9.21 -27.82
C ALA A 88 15.99 -7.82 -27.25
N GLY A 89 15.21 -6.79 -27.62
CA GLY A 89 15.36 -5.46 -27.07
C GLY A 89 15.10 -5.39 -25.56
N MET A 90 14.08 -6.13 -25.08
CA MET A 90 13.75 -6.21 -23.66
C MET A 90 14.91 -6.85 -22.87
N GLN A 91 15.49 -7.94 -23.36
CA GLN A 91 16.65 -8.59 -22.72
C GLN A 91 17.85 -7.65 -22.63
N LYS A 92 18.14 -6.89 -23.71
CA LYS A 92 19.23 -5.90 -23.72
C LYS A 92 19.04 -4.81 -22.65
N VAL A 93 17.81 -4.33 -22.46
CA VAL A 93 17.50 -3.35 -21.40
C VAL A 93 17.57 -3.97 -20.00
N ALA A 94 17.19 -5.24 -19.85
CA ALA A 94 17.20 -5.93 -18.56
C ALA A 94 18.61 -6.29 -18.05
N GLN A 95 19.59 -6.51 -18.93
CA GLN A 95 20.98 -6.88 -18.59
C GLN A 95 21.62 -6.02 -17.48
N PRO A 96 21.64 -4.67 -17.56
CA PRO A 96 22.23 -3.83 -16.52
C PRO A 96 21.53 -3.92 -15.16
N PHE A 97 20.36 -4.56 -15.08
CA PHE A 97 19.60 -4.72 -13.84
C PHE A 97 19.76 -6.09 -13.17
N GLY A 98 20.72 -6.91 -13.61
CA GLY A 98 20.96 -8.26 -13.05
C GLY A 98 21.18 -8.28 -11.54
N LEU A 99 21.85 -7.26 -10.97
CA LEU A 99 22.02 -7.13 -9.52
C LEU A 99 20.68 -6.90 -8.80
N TYR A 100 19.85 -5.99 -9.29
CA TYR A 100 18.52 -5.74 -8.72
C TYR A 100 17.61 -6.96 -8.83
N ALA A 101 17.73 -7.74 -9.91
CA ALA A 101 17.01 -9.00 -10.05
C ALA A 101 17.47 -10.07 -9.02
N ARG A 102 18.77 -10.10 -8.67
CA ARG A 102 19.29 -10.97 -7.60
C ARG A 102 18.80 -10.51 -6.23
N LEU A 103 18.86 -9.20 -5.96
CA LEU A 103 18.35 -8.62 -4.71
C LEU A 103 16.84 -8.87 -4.57
N GLY A 104 16.06 -8.65 -5.64
CA GLY A 104 14.63 -8.95 -5.66
C GLY A 104 14.34 -10.42 -5.40
N ARG A 105 15.15 -11.34 -5.92
CA ARG A 105 15.05 -12.77 -5.58
C ARG A 105 15.35 -13.04 -4.11
N LEU A 106 16.41 -12.45 -3.56
CA LEU A 106 16.75 -12.58 -2.15
C LEU A 106 15.59 -12.11 -1.27
N LEU A 107 15.02 -10.93 -1.57
CA LEU A 107 13.87 -10.40 -0.86
C LEU A 107 12.65 -11.32 -0.98
N ALA A 108 12.39 -11.90 -2.17
CA ALA A 108 11.32 -12.87 -2.37
C ALA A 108 11.57 -14.23 -1.67
N MET A 109 12.83 -14.60 -1.41
CA MET A 109 13.15 -15.78 -0.61
C MET A 109 12.93 -15.52 0.89
N LEU A 110 13.15 -14.29 1.35
CA LEU A 110 12.94 -13.88 2.74
C LEU A 110 11.48 -13.52 3.03
N SER A 111 10.69 -13.20 2.00
CA SER A 111 9.30 -12.78 2.15
C SER A 111 8.42 -13.77 2.91
N PRO A 112 8.56 -15.12 2.84
CA PRO A 112 7.74 -16.02 3.64
C PRO A 112 7.84 -15.75 5.14
N LEU A 113 9.00 -15.34 5.64
CA LEU A 113 9.18 -14.99 7.07
C LEU A 113 8.41 -13.71 7.42
N VAL A 114 8.49 -12.69 6.57
CA VAL A 114 7.78 -11.42 6.77
C VAL A 114 6.27 -11.62 6.65
N LEU A 115 5.82 -12.43 5.68
CA LEU A 115 4.40 -12.75 5.49
C LEU A 115 3.84 -13.61 6.62
N LEU A 116 4.66 -14.52 7.19
CA LEU A 116 4.31 -15.26 8.38
C LEU A 116 4.17 -14.31 9.59
N ALA A 117 5.14 -13.42 9.80
CA ALA A 117 5.06 -12.41 10.85
C ALA A 117 3.82 -11.50 10.68
N ALA A 118 3.50 -11.11 9.44
CA ALA A 118 2.31 -10.33 9.11
C ALA A 118 1.04 -11.12 9.47
N GLY A 119 0.98 -12.41 9.11
CA GLY A 119 -0.13 -13.28 9.48
C GLY A 119 -0.30 -13.44 10.98
N ILE A 120 0.79 -13.64 11.73
CA ILE A 120 0.79 -13.70 13.20
C ILE A 120 0.27 -12.40 13.78
N THR A 121 0.75 -11.26 13.27
CA THR A 121 0.34 -9.93 13.74
C THR A 121 -1.15 -9.70 13.50
N THR A 122 -1.67 -10.11 12.33
CA THR A 122 -3.10 -10.05 12.02
C THR A 122 -3.92 -10.92 12.97
N VAL A 123 -3.50 -12.17 13.23
CA VAL A 123 -4.20 -13.06 14.19
C VAL A 123 -4.17 -12.46 15.59
N GLN A 124 -3.04 -11.93 16.03
CA GLN A 124 -2.90 -11.32 17.34
C GLN A 124 -3.87 -10.15 17.52
N HIS A 125 -3.86 -9.17 16.60
CA HIS A 125 -4.58 -7.91 16.79
C HIS A 125 -6.01 -7.89 16.23
N TYR A 126 -6.44 -8.93 15.53
CA TYR A 126 -7.82 -9.04 15.03
C TYR A 126 -8.56 -10.30 15.52
N LEU A 127 -7.90 -11.31 16.11
CA LEU A 127 -8.61 -12.46 16.70
C LEU A 127 -8.40 -12.59 18.19
N LEU A 128 -7.14 -12.57 18.66
CA LEU A 128 -6.81 -12.89 20.05
C LEU A 128 -6.98 -11.68 20.97
N GLN A 129 -6.50 -10.52 20.54
CA GLN A 129 -6.49 -9.27 21.29
C GLN A 129 -6.99 -8.16 20.37
N PRO A 130 -8.29 -8.14 20.04
CA PRO A 130 -8.82 -7.22 19.05
C PRO A 130 -8.80 -5.77 19.56
N GLY A 131 -8.43 -4.85 18.68
CA GLY A 131 -8.48 -3.40 18.91
C GLY A 131 -7.20 -2.80 19.52
N LEU A 132 -7.04 -1.49 19.33
CA LEU A 132 -5.83 -0.75 19.73
C LEU A 132 -5.58 -0.75 21.23
N GLN A 133 -6.61 -0.88 22.06
CA GLN A 133 -6.47 -0.86 23.52
C GLN A 133 -5.55 -1.97 24.06
N HIS A 134 -5.38 -3.06 23.31
CA HIS A 134 -4.53 -4.18 23.70
C HIS A 134 -3.09 -4.06 23.20
N VAL A 135 -2.77 -3.03 22.42
CA VAL A 135 -1.39 -2.76 22.00
C VAL A 135 -0.60 -2.30 23.22
N GLU A 136 0.59 -2.85 23.40
CA GLU A 136 1.49 -2.45 24.48
C GLU A 136 1.78 -0.95 24.36
N HIS A 137 1.70 -0.22 25.48
CA HIS A 137 1.85 1.23 25.52
C HIS A 137 0.84 2.03 24.66
N ALA A 138 -0.29 1.46 24.23
CA ALA A 138 -1.29 2.17 23.41
C ALA A 138 -1.69 3.53 23.99
N ALA A 139 -1.99 3.59 25.29
CA ALA A 139 -2.38 4.83 25.98
C ALA A 139 -1.26 5.90 26.02
N GLN A 140 -0.01 5.51 25.81
CA GLN A 140 1.16 6.41 25.75
C GLN A 140 1.46 6.90 24.33
N TRP A 141 0.89 6.28 23.29
CA TRP A 141 1.23 6.54 21.89
C TRP A 141 0.03 6.96 21.03
N ILE A 142 -1.17 6.62 21.46
CA ILE A 142 -2.41 6.81 20.71
C ILE A 142 -3.40 7.60 21.57
N PRO A 143 -4.01 8.67 21.04
CA PRO A 143 -5.07 9.40 21.74
C PRO A 143 -6.26 8.50 22.06
N ALA A 144 -6.84 8.68 23.25
CA ALA A 144 -7.90 7.82 23.75
C ALA A 144 -9.13 7.77 22.83
N GLY A 145 -9.49 8.88 22.17
CA GLY A 145 -10.62 8.92 21.25
C GLY A 145 -10.42 8.07 19.99
N VAL A 146 -9.17 7.88 19.54
CA VAL A 146 -8.85 6.98 18.41
C VAL A 146 -9.01 5.52 18.83
N ILE A 147 -8.51 5.16 20.01
CA ILE A 147 -8.65 3.81 20.59
C ILE A 147 -10.14 3.46 20.72
N GLN A 148 -10.91 4.34 21.35
CA GLN A 148 -12.35 4.13 21.58
C GLN A 148 -13.13 3.99 20.27
N LEU A 149 -12.83 4.80 19.26
CA LEU A 149 -13.50 4.70 17.96
C LEU A 149 -13.19 3.36 17.27
N GLU A 150 -11.94 2.92 17.31
CA GLU A 150 -11.59 1.63 16.71
C GLU A 150 -12.29 0.48 17.42
N ASP A 151 -12.32 0.50 18.76
CA ASP A 151 -13.00 -0.54 19.52
C ASP A 151 -14.51 -0.59 19.21
N GLN A 152 -15.15 0.58 19.09
CA GLN A 152 -16.57 0.67 18.73
C GLN A 152 -16.88 0.11 17.33
N VAL A 153 -15.97 0.24 16.37
CA VAL A 153 -16.23 -0.19 14.99
C VAL A 153 -15.69 -1.60 14.72
N ILE A 154 -14.46 -1.90 15.10
CA ILE A 154 -13.76 -3.14 14.78
C ILE A 154 -13.96 -4.21 15.86
N VAL A 155 -13.85 -3.86 17.15
CA VAL A 155 -14.00 -4.85 18.23
C VAL A 155 -15.45 -5.27 18.39
N ALA A 156 -16.40 -4.34 18.26
CA ALA A 156 -17.83 -4.65 18.31
C ALA A 156 -18.30 -5.58 17.19
N GLN A 157 -17.63 -5.60 16.03
CA GLN A 157 -18.05 -6.37 14.85
C GLN A 157 -17.20 -7.62 14.64
N THR A 158 -17.41 -8.63 15.48
CA THR A 158 -16.68 -9.91 15.43
C THR A 158 -16.73 -10.58 14.06
N ALA A 159 -17.87 -10.55 13.36
CA ALA A 159 -18.02 -11.22 12.06
C ALA A 159 -17.12 -10.60 10.97
N THR A 160 -17.13 -9.26 10.83
CA THR A 160 -16.30 -8.57 9.82
C THR A 160 -14.82 -8.70 10.15
N ARG A 161 -14.48 -8.72 11.44
CA ARG A 161 -13.12 -8.93 11.94
C ARG A 161 -12.57 -10.33 11.64
N GLN A 162 -13.37 -11.36 11.88
CA GLN A 162 -13.01 -12.74 11.54
C GLN A 162 -12.86 -12.91 10.02
N PHE A 163 -13.79 -12.36 9.25
CA PHE A 163 -13.72 -12.40 7.80
C PHE A 163 -12.49 -11.67 7.25
N PHE A 164 -12.18 -10.48 7.76
CA PHE A 164 -10.96 -9.73 7.45
C PHE A 164 -9.71 -10.55 7.73
N THR A 165 -9.65 -11.21 8.89
CA THR A 165 -8.49 -12.03 9.28
C THR A 165 -8.32 -13.22 8.34
N LEU A 166 -9.39 -13.98 8.08
CA LEU A 166 -9.35 -15.13 7.18
C LEU A 166 -8.96 -14.74 5.75
N ALA A 167 -9.56 -13.66 5.24
CA ALA A 167 -9.22 -13.13 3.91
C ALA A 167 -7.76 -12.67 3.85
N THR A 168 -7.27 -11.97 4.87
CA THR A 168 -5.86 -11.53 4.94
C THR A 168 -4.93 -12.74 4.96
N LEU A 169 -5.17 -13.75 5.80
CA LEU A 169 -4.34 -14.95 5.86
C LEU A 169 -4.31 -15.71 4.52
N LEU A 170 -5.47 -15.88 3.89
CA LEU A 170 -5.56 -16.47 2.55
C LEU A 170 -4.75 -15.68 1.53
N GLY A 171 -4.87 -14.36 1.54
CA GLY A 171 -4.14 -13.46 0.66
C GLY A 171 -2.63 -13.50 0.89
N LEU A 172 -2.17 -13.56 2.15
CA LEU A 172 -0.75 -13.68 2.49
C LEU A 172 -0.17 -15.02 2.02
N MET A 173 -0.89 -16.14 2.22
CA MET A 173 -0.48 -17.45 1.72
C MET A 173 -0.40 -17.49 0.19
N ALA A 174 -1.43 -16.96 -0.48
CA ALA A 174 -1.49 -16.84 -1.93
C ALA A 174 -0.37 -15.94 -2.48
N GLY A 175 -0.10 -14.81 -1.81
CA GLY A 175 1.00 -13.90 -2.10
C GLY A 175 2.37 -14.55 -1.91
N ALA A 176 2.57 -15.34 -0.86
CA ALA A 176 3.80 -16.11 -0.65
C ALA A 176 4.03 -17.10 -1.79
N HIS A 177 2.98 -17.81 -2.23
CA HIS A 177 3.05 -18.70 -3.37
C HIS A 177 3.41 -17.94 -4.67
N LEU A 178 2.79 -16.78 -4.92
CA LEU A 178 3.14 -15.92 -6.06
C LEU A 178 4.61 -15.50 -6.00
N LEU A 179 5.09 -15.02 -4.84
CA LEU A 179 6.47 -14.56 -4.69
C LEU A 179 7.48 -15.71 -4.94
N TRP A 180 7.21 -16.88 -4.37
CA TRP A 180 8.04 -18.05 -4.55
C TRP A 180 8.07 -18.56 -6.00
N THR A 181 6.90 -18.64 -6.63
CA THR A 181 6.79 -19.20 -7.99
C THR A 181 7.27 -18.22 -9.05
N ALA A 182 6.93 -16.93 -8.96
CA ALA A 182 7.27 -15.95 -9.97
C ALA A 182 8.72 -15.44 -9.86
N PHE A 183 9.28 -15.33 -8.64
CA PHE A 183 10.58 -14.66 -8.43
C PHE A 183 11.70 -15.59 -7.97
N VAL A 184 11.38 -16.58 -7.12
CA VAL A 184 12.38 -17.53 -6.58
C VAL A 184 12.64 -18.68 -7.54
N SER A 185 11.62 -19.49 -7.80
CA SER A 185 11.73 -20.65 -8.70
C SER A 185 11.61 -20.30 -10.18
N LYS A 186 11.17 -19.08 -10.50
CA LYS A 186 10.99 -18.58 -11.88
C LYS A 186 10.17 -19.54 -12.74
N ALA A 187 9.11 -20.07 -12.15
CA ALA A 187 8.21 -20.97 -12.83
C ALA A 187 7.52 -20.32 -14.04
N SER A 188 6.95 -21.15 -14.91
CA SER A 188 6.17 -20.67 -16.05
C SER A 188 4.94 -19.85 -15.60
N PRO A 189 4.46 -18.91 -16.45
CA PRO A 189 3.24 -18.14 -16.19
C PRO A 189 2.04 -18.97 -15.75
N ALA A 190 1.84 -20.14 -16.35
CA ALA A 190 0.74 -21.04 -16.01
C ALA A 190 0.73 -21.44 -14.53
N ARG A 191 1.90 -21.59 -13.90
CA ARG A 191 2.01 -22.03 -12.50
C ARG A 191 1.64 -20.92 -11.51
N TYR A 192 2.16 -19.71 -11.73
CA TYR A 192 1.93 -18.60 -10.80
C TYR A 192 0.64 -17.83 -11.09
N MET A 193 0.02 -18.00 -12.27
CA MET A 193 -1.28 -17.42 -12.62
C MET A 193 -2.46 -18.37 -12.33
N GLY A 194 -2.21 -19.50 -11.67
CA GLY A 194 -3.24 -20.47 -11.32
C GLY A 194 -4.16 -20.01 -10.19
N LEU A 195 -4.81 -20.97 -9.53
CA LEU A 195 -5.79 -20.71 -8.45
C LEU A 195 -5.26 -19.77 -7.36
N SER A 196 -3.98 -19.88 -6.99
CA SER A 196 -3.36 -19.01 -5.98
C SER A 196 -3.42 -17.52 -6.33
N ALA A 197 -3.21 -17.12 -7.59
CA ALA A 197 -3.27 -15.70 -7.95
C ALA A 197 -4.71 -15.17 -7.95
N TRP A 198 -5.68 -16.00 -8.34
CA TRP A 198 -7.11 -15.67 -8.18
C TRP A 198 -7.50 -15.57 -6.71
N ALA A 199 -6.99 -16.47 -5.86
CA ALA A 199 -7.18 -16.39 -4.42
C ALA A 199 -6.59 -15.09 -3.84
N LEU A 200 -5.41 -14.65 -4.30
CA LEU A 200 -4.83 -13.36 -3.91
C LEU A 200 -5.73 -12.18 -4.31
N ALA A 201 -6.25 -12.18 -5.54
CA ALA A 201 -7.15 -11.12 -6.02
C ALA A 201 -8.47 -11.11 -5.23
N ALA A 202 -9.08 -12.27 -4.99
CA ALA A 202 -10.32 -12.38 -4.23
C ALA A 202 -10.14 -12.00 -2.76
N ALA A 203 -9.06 -12.46 -2.12
CA ALA A 203 -8.69 -12.12 -0.76
C ALA A 203 -8.44 -10.61 -0.60
N GLY A 204 -7.66 -10.01 -1.50
CA GLY A 204 -7.45 -8.57 -1.54
C GLY A 204 -8.76 -7.80 -1.71
N GLY A 205 -9.64 -8.26 -2.60
CA GLY A 205 -10.97 -7.66 -2.78
C GLY A 205 -11.83 -7.72 -1.52
N ALA A 206 -11.87 -8.87 -0.85
CA ALA A 206 -12.58 -9.07 0.41
C ALA A 206 -12.04 -8.18 1.53
N VAL A 207 -10.71 -8.13 1.70
CA VAL A 207 -10.04 -7.25 2.68
C VAL A 207 -10.37 -5.78 2.38
N GLY A 208 -10.25 -5.36 1.12
CA GLY A 208 -10.56 -4.01 0.71
C GLY A 208 -12.01 -3.60 0.97
N ALA A 209 -12.96 -4.51 0.73
CA ALA A 209 -14.38 -4.27 1.03
C ALA A 209 -14.64 -4.07 2.53
N VAL A 210 -14.01 -4.89 3.39
CA VAL A 210 -14.14 -4.72 4.85
C VAL A 210 -13.51 -3.41 5.33
N LEU A 211 -12.34 -3.04 4.79
CA LEU A 211 -11.71 -1.76 5.12
C LEU A 211 -12.59 -0.56 4.72
N VAL A 212 -13.22 -0.61 3.54
CA VAL A 212 -14.21 0.40 3.12
C VAL A 212 -15.39 0.44 4.09
N GLN A 213 -15.92 -0.71 4.47
CA GLN A 213 -17.03 -0.79 5.43
C GLN A 213 -16.67 -0.17 6.78
N TRP A 214 -15.53 -0.54 7.36
CA TRP A 214 -15.05 0.04 8.62
C TRP A 214 -14.81 1.55 8.48
N GLY A 215 -14.21 1.99 7.37
CA GLY A 215 -14.00 3.42 7.11
C GLY A 215 -15.31 4.21 7.05
N VAL A 216 -16.35 3.68 6.42
CA VAL A 216 -17.68 4.31 6.40
C VAL A 216 -18.28 4.38 7.81
N GLN A 217 -18.18 3.31 8.60
CA GLN A 217 -18.73 3.25 9.96
C GLN A 217 -18.00 4.15 10.96
N MET A 218 -16.68 4.32 10.79
CA MET A 218 -15.89 5.25 11.61
C MET A 218 -16.21 6.72 11.32
N GLY A 219 -16.78 7.02 10.17
CA GLY A 219 -17.22 8.36 9.81
C GLY A 219 -16.08 9.37 9.62
N MET A 220 -16.44 10.64 9.68
CA MET A 220 -15.53 11.77 9.47
C MET A 220 -14.59 11.98 10.67
N PRO A 221 -13.38 12.52 10.44
CA PRO A 221 -12.47 12.89 11.52
C PRO A 221 -13.07 13.96 12.44
N SER A 222 -12.69 13.91 13.71
CA SER A 222 -12.89 14.98 14.69
C SER A 222 -11.61 15.20 15.50
N PHE A 223 -11.59 16.21 16.36
CA PHE A 223 -10.48 16.40 17.31
C PHE A 223 -10.17 15.15 18.17
N ALA A 224 -11.19 14.35 18.50
CA ALA A 224 -11.01 13.16 19.32
C ALA A 224 -10.52 11.95 18.51
N THR A 225 -10.96 11.84 17.25
CA THR A 225 -10.75 10.64 16.41
C THR A 225 -9.66 10.82 15.36
N ILE A 226 -9.16 12.05 15.20
CA ILE A 226 -8.06 12.49 14.34
C ILE A 226 -8.30 12.14 12.87
N ALA A 227 -8.11 10.89 12.45
CA ALA A 227 -8.29 10.48 11.06
C ALA A 227 -9.70 9.96 10.75
N GLY A 228 -10.50 9.63 11.78
CA GLY A 228 -11.77 8.93 11.59
C GLY A 228 -11.59 7.69 10.71
N GLY A 229 -12.51 7.49 9.76
CA GLY A 229 -12.45 6.38 8.80
C GLY A 229 -11.63 6.62 7.54
N ALA A 230 -11.01 7.79 7.35
CA ALA A 230 -10.38 8.17 6.08
C ALA A 230 -9.27 7.21 5.65
N LEU A 231 -8.44 6.76 6.60
CA LEU A 231 -7.36 5.80 6.36
C LEU A 231 -7.88 4.44 5.88
N TYR A 232 -8.92 3.93 6.53
CA TYR A 232 -9.56 2.66 6.20
C TYR A 232 -10.28 2.73 4.86
N LEU A 233 -10.99 3.82 4.59
CA LEU A 233 -11.70 4.04 3.33
C LEU A 233 -10.73 4.12 2.14
N PHE A 234 -9.67 4.91 2.27
CA PHE A 234 -8.65 5.03 1.22
C PHE A 234 -7.89 3.72 1.03
N GLY A 235 -7.44 3.09 2.11
CA GLY A 235 -6.74 1.82 2.07
C GLY A 235 -7.58 0.72 1.43
N GLY A 236 -8.85 0.64 1.81
CA GLY A 236 -9.82 -0.29 1.23
C GLY A 236 -10.05 -0.03 -0.25
N GLY A 237 -10.26 1.23 -0.65
CA GLY A 237 -10.45 1.62 -2.05
C GLY A 237 -9.25 1.29 -2.93
N VAL A 238 -8.03 1.57 -2.47
CA VAL A 238 -6.79 1.22 -3.18
C VAL A 238 -6.63 -0.30 -3.29
N THR A 239 -6.90 -1.04 -2.21
CA THR A 239 -6.82 -2.51 -2.20
C THR A 239 -7.83 -3.13 -3.17
N LEU A 240 -9.07 -2.63 -3.21
CA LEU A 240 -10.10 -3.04 -4.16
C LEU A 240 -9.67 -2.77 -5.60
N MET A 241 -9.18 -1.55 -5.89
CA MET A 241 -8.71 -1.18 -7.22
C MET A 241 -7.58 -2.10 -7.71
N LEU A 242 -6.56 -2.33 -6.87
CA LEU A 242 -5.43 -3.19 -7.22
C LEU A 242 -5.83 -4.67 -7.37
N SER A 243 -6.78 -5.12 -6.55
CA SER A 243 -7.34 -6.48 -6.65
C SER A 243 -8.13 -6.68 -7.94
N ALA A 244 -8.92 -5.68 -8.34
CA ALA A 244 -9.64 -5.67 -9.62
C ALA A 244 -8.67 -5.64 -10.81
N LEU A 245 -7.59 -4.84 -10.73
CA LEU A 245 -6.54 -4.84 -11.74
C LEU A 245 -5.86 -6.21 -11.83
N LEU A 246 -5.50 -6.83 -10.70
CA LEU A 246 -4.93 -8.17 -10.67
C LEU A 246 -5.86 -9.21 -11.32
N ALA A 247 -7.14 -9.20 -10.96
CA ALA A 247 -8.16 -10.06 -11.58
C ALA A 247 -8.25 -9.82 -13.10
N PHE A 248 -8.21 -8.56 -13.55
CA PHE A 248 -8.18 -8.21 -14.96
C PHE A 248 -6.94 -8.75 -15.68
N ALA A 249 -5.75 -8.64 -15.08
CA ALA A 249 -4.53 -9.21 -15.64
C ALA A 249 -4.59 -10.74 -15.75
N LEU A 250 -5.20 -11.42 -14.76
CA LEU A 250 -5.39 -12.86 -14.78
C LEU A 250 -6.35 -13.28 -15.89
N ALA A 251 -7.51 -12.63 -15.99
CA ALA A 251 -8.50 -12.88 -17.03
C ALA A 251 -7.93 -12.66 -18.45
N THR A 252 -7.12 -11.63 -18.63
CA THR A 252 -6.48 -11.30 -19.91
C THR A 252 -5.14 -12.01 -20.16
N ARG A 253 -4.74 -12.93 -19.27
CA ARG A 253 -3.48 -13.69 -19.32
C ARG A 253 -2.22 -12.82 -19.43
N ARG A 254 -2.26 -11.61 -18.88
CA ARG A 254 -1.17 -10.63 -18.89
C ARG A 254 -0.17 -10.89 -17.76
N HIS A 255 0.63 -11.94 -17.92
CA HIS A 255 1.53 -12.49 -16.90
C HIS A 255 2.51 -11.50 -16.26
N VAL A 256 2.93 -10.47 -16.98
CA VAL A 256 3.82 -9.43 -16.45
C VAL A 256 3.09 -8.53 -15.45
N TRP A 257 1.84 -8.19 -15.75
CA TRP A 257 0.98 -7.37 -14.91
C TRP A 257 0.48 -8.14 -13.68
N VAL A 258 0.31 -9.46 -13.78
CA VAL A 258 0.02 -10.31 -12.62
C VAL A 258 1.11 -10.20 -11.56
N LYS A 259 2.39 -10.20 -11.96
CA LYS A 259 3.51 -10.03 -11.02
C LYS A 259 3.49 -8.67 -10.36
N GLU A 260 3.27 -7.62 -11.14
CA GLU A 260 3.27 -6.25 -10.63
C GLU A 260 2.09 -5.97 -9.70
N TRP A 261 0.86 -6.17 -10.17
CA TRP A 261 -0.32 -5.93 -9.36
C TRP A 261 -0.44 -6.92 -8.20
N GLY A 262 0.09 -8.14 -8.34
CA GLY A 262 0.21 -9.07 -7.23
C GLY A 262 1.11 -8.57 -6.10
N VAL A 263 2.24 -7.94 -6.41
CA VAL A 263 3.10 -7.29 -5.40
C VAL A 263 2.39 -6.10 -4.74
N PHE A 264 1.62 -5.32 -5.51
CA PHE A 264 0.81 -4.23 -4.98
C PHE A 264 -0.30 -4.71 -4.04
N VAL A 265 -1.07 -5.73 -4.42
CA VAL A 265 -2.10 -6.33 -3.55
C VAL A 265 -1.46 -6.88 -2.28
N LEU A 266 -0.30 -7.55 -2.39
CA LEU A 266 0.42 -8.04 -1.22
C LEU A 266 0.89 -6.90 -0.30
N ALA A 267 1.39 -5.80 -0.86
CA ALA A 267 1.74 -4.61 -0.09
C ALA A 267 0.54 -4.04 0.67
N CYS A 268 -0.65 -4.02 0.06
CA CYS A 268 -1.89 -3.63 0.73
C CYS A 268 -2.26 -4.58 1.88
N LEU A 269 -2.16 -5.89 1.68
CA LEU A 269 -2.47 -6.88 2.72
C LEU A 269 -1.51 -6.82 3.91
N VAL A 270 -0.26 -6.46 3.67
CA VAL A 270 0.76 -6.28 4.73
C VAL A 270 0.64 -4.90 5.38
N ALA A 271 -0.11 -3.96 4.82
CA ALA A 271 -0.18 -2.59 5.33
C ALA A 271 -0.72 -2.54 6.78
N THR A 272 -1.80 -3.27 7.05
CA THR A 272 -2.40 -3.32 8.39
C THR A 272 -1.44 -3.90 9.46
N PRO A 273 -0.81 -5.08 9.28
CA PRO A 273 0.17 -5.55 10.26
C PRO A 273 1.41 -4.65 10.34
N LEU A 274 1.79 -3.97 9.25
CA LEU A 274 2.90 -3.01 9.27
C LEU A 274 2.63 -1.82 10.19
N PHE A 275 1.38 -1.38 10.37
CA PHE A 275 1.03 -0.36 11.37
C PHE A 275 1.46 -0.77 12.78
N TYR A 276 1.19 -2.02 13.17
CA TYR A 276 1.57 -2.54 14.50
C TYR A 276 3.07 -2.70 14.68
N TRP A 277 3.85 -2.73 13.59
CA TRP A 277 5.30 -2.73 13.65
C TRP A 277 5.89 -1.32 13.66
N THR A 278 5.28 -0.38 12.93
CA THR A 278 5.76 1.01 12.87
C THR A 278 5.39 1.80 14.10
N LEU A 279 4.24 1.53 14.71
CA LEU A 279 3.78 2.20 15.92
C LEU A 279 4.82 2.15 17.08
N PRO A 280 5.33 0.99 17.51
CA PRO A 280 6.33 0.95 18.59
C PRO A 280 7.66 1.59 18.18
N ILE A 281 8.06 1.51 16.89
CA ILE A 281 9.30 2.14 16.40
C ILE A 281 9.23 3.66 16.56
N ILE A 282 8.09 4.26 16.23
CA ILE A 282 7.85 5.71 16.35
C ILE A 282 7.58 6.09 17.81
N GLY A 283 6.74 5.32 18.51
CA GLY A 283 6.33 5.59 19.89
C GLY A 283 7.46 5.49 20.91
N ALA A 284 8.52 4.71 20.61
CA ALA A 284 9.72 4.63 21.45
C ALA A 284 10.62 5.87 21.36
N GLN A 285 10.38 6.79 20.41
CA GLN A 285 11.14 8.04 20.33
C GLN A 285 10.71 9.01 21.43
N PRO A 286 11.60 9.87 21.95
CA PRO A 286 11.28 10.86 23.00
C PRO A 286 10.46 12.01 22.42
N ILE A 287 9.21 11.73 22.06
CA ILE A 287 8.25 12.70 21.51
C ILE A 287 7.50 13.34 22.68
N ASP A 288 7.35 14.67 22.63
CA ASP A 288 6.61 15.41 23.64
C ASP A 288 5.18 14.86 23.80
N PRO A 289 4.70 14.60 25.04
CA PRO A 289 3.34 14.12 25.29
C PRO A 289 2.25 14.97 24.61
N GLN A 290 2.48 16.27 24.42
CA GLN A 290 1.54 17.12 23.68
C GLN A 290 1.36 16.64 22.23
N PHE A 291 2.46 16.31 21.53
CA PHE A 291 2.39 15.79 20.16
C PHE A 291 1.80 14.38 20.10
N VAL A 292 1.94 13.59 21.16
CA VAL A 292 1.23 12.31 21.28
C VAL A 292 -0.28 12.54 21.34
N GLN A 293 -0.75 13.45 22.20
CA GLN A 293 -2.18 13.75 22.35
C GLN A 293 -2.80 14.36 21.09
N GLU A 294 -2.02 15.14 20.34
CA GLU A 294 -2.39 15.62 19.00
C GLU A 294 -2.32 14.53 17.91
N GLY A 295 -1.97 13.30 18.27
CA GLY A 295 -1.97 12.13 17.39
C GLY A 295 -0.86 12.07 16.36
N HIS A 296 0.26 12.78 16.56
CA HIS A 296 1.37 12.76 15.60
C HIS A 296 2.01 11.37 15.52
N VAL A 297 2.15 10.65 16.65
CA VAL A 297 2.69 9.28 16.68
C VAL A 297 1.80 8.32 15.87
N PHE A 298 0.50 8.31 16.15
CA PHE A 298 -0.48 7.52 15.40
C PHE A 298 -0.43 7.83 13.91
N ARG A 299 -0.46 9.12 13.52
CA ARG A 299 -0.40 9.54 12.10
C ARG A 299 0.89 9.07 11.41
N MET A 300 2.04 9.23 12.04
CA MET A 300 3.32 8.77 11.49
C MET A 300 3.34 7.25 11.32
N ALA A 301 2.83 6.49 12.31
CA ALA A 301 2.69 5.04 12.19
C ALA A 301 1.75 4.65 11.04
N SER A 302 0.63 5.35 10.89
CA SER A 302 -0.31 5.19 9.77
C SER A 302 0.29 5.53 8.40
N TYR A 303 1.28 6.43 8.31
CA TYR A 303 2.05 6.62 7.07
C TYR A 303 3.00 5.46 6.82
N GLY A 304 3.66 5.00 7.88
CA GLY A 304 4.54 3.83 7.87
C GLY A 304 3.83 2.58 7.30
N GLN A 305 2.56 2.39 7.66
CA GLN A 305 1.74 1.26 7.21
C GLN A 305 1.67 1.13 5.68
N TRP A 306 1.74 2.24 4.94
CA TRP A 306 1.62 2.22 3.47
C TRP A 306 2.97 2.31 2.74
N MET A 307 4.10 2.30 3.47
CA MET A 307 5.43 2.42 2.86
C MET A 307 5.76 1.29 1.89
N LEU A 308 5.15 0.11 2.04
CA LEU A 308 5.33 -0.97 1.07
C LEU A 308 4.74 -0.67 -0.32
N LEU A 309 3.77 0.25 -0.45
CA LEU A 309 3.31 0.72 -1.76
C LEU A 309 4.41 1.49 -2.51
N MET A 310 5.25 2.22 -1.79
CA MET A 310 6.45 2.82 -2.37
C MET A 310 7.41 1.73 -2.87
N GLY A 311 7.61 0.68 -2.08
CA GLY A 311 8.40 -0.49 -2.49
C GLY A 311 7.84 -1.19 -3.74
N ALA A 312 6.52 -1.35 -3.82
CA ALA A 312 5.83 -1.91 -4.98
C ALA A 312 5.98 -1.02 -6.22
N PHE A 313 5.93 0.30 -6.05
CA PHE A 313 6.21 1.23 -7.14
C PHE A 313 7.68 1.13 -7.59
N VAL A 314 8.64 1.10 -6.66
CA VAL A 314 10.06 0.85 -6.99
C VAL A 314 10.23 -0.48 -7.74
N TYR A 315 9.50 -1.53 -7.38
CA TYR A 315 9.48 -2.76 -8.17
C TYR A 315 8.96 -2.50 -9.59
N ALA A 316 7.85 -1.77 -9.76
CA ALA A 316 7.30 -1.43 -11.07
C ALA A 316 8.31 -0.67 -11.95
N LEU A 317 9.17 0.19 -11.38
CA LEU A 317 10.22 0.90 -12.10
C LEU A 317 11.22 -0.02 -12.81
N PHE A 318 11.48 -1.19 -12.22
CA PHE A 318 12.44 -2.18 -12.72
C PHE A 318 11.75 -3.46 -13.22
N SER A 319 10.42 -3.44 -13.32
CA SER A 319 9.65 -4.61 -13.70
C SER A 319 9.80 -4.92 -15.18
N GLU A 320 9.50 -6.16 -15.53
CA GLU A 320 9.44 -6.59 -16.93
C GLU A 320 8.44 -5.76 -17.75
N ALA A 321 7.37 -5.24 -17.14
CA ALA A 321 6.38 -4.41 -17.85
C ALA A 321 7.00 -3.08 -18.29
N THR A 322 7.96 -2.58 -17.54
CA THR A 322 8.68 -1.35 -17.87
C THR A 322 9.74 -1.62 -18.93
N HIS A 323 10.44 -2.75 -18.83
CA HIS A 323 11.44 -3.15 -19.83
C HIS A 323 10.81 -3.53 -21.18
N SER A 324 9.55 -3.96 -21.20
CA SER A 324 8.82 -4.32 -22.42
C SER A 324 8.41 -3.11 -23.24
N LYS A 325 8.61 -1.87 -22.77
CA LYS A 325 8.18 -0.65 -23.47
C LYS A 325 9.34 0.14 -24.08
N LEU A 326 9.05 0.79 -25.20
CA LEU A 326 9.93 1.73 -25.87
C LEU A 326 9.70 3.14 -25.31
N ALA A 327 10.34 3.44 -24.18
CA ALA A 327 10.45 4.80 -23.70
C ALA A 327 11.29 5.62 -24.70
N ARG A 328 10.67 6.67 -25.26
CA ARG A 328 11.31 7.68 -26.10
C ARG A 328 11.59 8.91 -25.24
#